data_AF-A0AA42P4A6-F1
#
_entry.id   AF-A0AA42P4A6-F1
#
_cell.length_a   1.000
_cell.length_b   1.000
_cell.length_c   1.000
_cell.angle_alpha   90.00
_cell.angle_beta   90.00
_cell.angle_gamma   90.00
#
_symmetry.space_group_name_H-M   'P 1'
#
loop_
_entity.id
_entity.type
_entity.pdbx_description
1 polymer ?
#
loop_
_entity_poly.entity_id
_entity_poly.type
_entity_poly.pdbx_seq_one_letter_code
_entity_poly.pdbx_strand_id
1 'polypeptide(L)'
;MIIALAHDHFDADKLDAVKAEMTFLGAPVIKAVWMECFGHWAALEGCHRIRAAVELGLTPVIEEIEYSEDVTLAELACDDADEGYTVAQIADDSYRTETITFES
;
A
#
# COMPACT_ATOMS: atom_id res chain seq x y z
N MET A 1 -7.47 -1.89 -11.09
CA MET A 1 -6.65 -2.48 -10.01
C MET A 1 -7.32 -2.21 -8.67
N ILE A 2 -7.51 -3.24 -7.83
CA ILE A 2 -8.04 -3.08 -6.45
C ILE A 2 -6.90 -3.32 -5.47
N ILE A 3 -6.68 -2.40 -4.54
CA ILE A 3 -5.63 -2.50 -3.52
C ILE A 3 -6.20 -2.16 -2.14
N ALA A 4 -6.00 -3.05 -1.18
CA ALA A 4 -6.29 -2.85 0.24
C ALA A 4 -5.13 -2.09 0.90
N LEU A 5 -5.45 -1.11 1.74
CA LEU A 5 -4.44 -0.35 2.49
C LEU A 5 -3.81 -1.22 3.59
N ALA A 6 -2.55 -0.95 3.94
CA ALA A 6 -1.89 -1.61 5.07
C ALA A 6 -2.60 -1.32 6.41
N HIS A 7 -3.19 -0.12 6.53
CA HIS A 7 -4.08 0.28 7.62
C HIS A 7 -4.93 1.49 7.21
N ASP A 8 -6.03 1.72 7.93
CA ASP A 8 -6.99 2.78 7.57
C ASP A 8 -6.56 4.18 8.03
N HIS A 9 -5.81 4.27 9.13
CA HIS A 9 -5.42 5.54 9.74
C HIS A 9 -4.45 6.31 8.85
N PHE A 10 -4.65 7.63 8.71
CA PHE A 10 -3.71 8.50 8.02
C PHE A 10 -3.75 9.90 8.62
N ASP A 11 -2.59 10.56 8.56
CA ASP A 11 -2.46 11.98 8.86
C ASP A 11 -2.73 12.84 7.60
N ALA A 12 -3.62 13.83 7.72
CA ALA A 12 -4.04 14.66 6.60
C ALA A 12 -2.95 15.64 6.14
N ASP A 13 -2.14 16.17 7.05
CA ASP A 13 -1.04 17.08 6.70
C ASP A 13 0.07 16.32 5.96
N LYS A 14 0.37 15.09 6.40
CA LYS A 14 1.28 14.17 5.70
C LYS A 14 0.73 13.81 4.31
N LEU A 15 -0.59 13.61 4.17
CA LEU A 15 -1.21 13.35 2.87
C LEU A 15 -1.03 14.53 1.91
N ASP A 16 -1.26 15.76 2.35
CA ASP A 16 -1.08 16.95 1.52
C ASP A 16 0.37 17.15 1.09
N ALA A 17 1.34 16.89 1.99
CA ALA A 17 2.76 16.90 1.65
C ALA A 17 3.12 15.84 0.59
N VAL A 18 2.63 14.62 0.76
CA VAL A 18 2.85 13.51 -0.19
C VAL A 18 2.24 13.83 -1.56
N LYS A 19 1.03 14.40 -1.62
CA LYS A 19 0.41 14.83 -2.88
C LYS A 19 1.24 15.89 -3.61
N ALA A 20 1.77 16.86 -2.88
CA ALA A 20 2.61 17.90 -3.47
C ALA A 20 3.88 17.31 -4.09
N GLU A 21 4.53 16.36 -3.41
CA GLU A 21 5.71 15.66 -3.92
C GLU A 21 5.37 14.79 -5.15
N MET A 22 4.30 14.01 -5.07
CA MET A 22 3.85 13.12 -6.14
C MET A 22 3.42 13.86 -7.41
N THR A 23 3.00 15.12 -7.32
CA THR A 23 2.71 15.94 -8.51
C THR A 23 3.94 16.10 -9.41
N PHE A 24 5.15 16.05 -8.82
CA PHE A 24 6.41 16.11 -9.56
C PHE A 24 6.97 14.73 -9.90
N LEU A 25 6.91 13.78 -8.97
CA LEU A 25 7.52 12.45 -9.12
C LEU A 25 6.65 11.48 -9.95
N GLY A 26 5.35 11.71 -10.04
CA GLY A 26 4.40 10.85 -10.72
C GLY A 26 3.86 9.71 -9.86
N ALA A 27 3.45 8.62 -10.50
CA ALA A 27 2.81 7.48 -9.83
C ALA A 27 3.79 6.79 -8.86
N PRO A 28 3.32 6.39 -7.66
CA PRO A 28 4.17 5.74 -6.69
C PRO A 28 4.39 4.27 -7.04
N VAL A 29 5.53 3.72 -6.64
CA VAL A 29 5.77 2.26 -6.58
C VAL A 29 5.35 1.76 -5.20
N ILE A 30 4.53 0.71 -5.14
CA ILE A 30 3.97 0.18 -3.90
C ILE A 30 4.30 -1.31 -3.82
N LYS A 31 4.95 -1.72 -2.72
CA LYS A 31 5.12 -3.13 -2.39
C LYS A 31 3.80 -3.74 -1.97
N ALA A 32 3.37 -4.80 -2.64
CA ALA A 32 2.10 -5.45 -2.36
C ALA A 32 2.12 -6.95 -2.66
N VAL A 33 1.25 -7.69 -1.98
CA VAL A 33 1.04 -9.13 -2.19
C VAL A 33 -0.28 -9.34 -2.92
N TRP A 34 -0.32 -10.21 -3.92
CA TRP A 34 -1.58 -10.58 -4.56
C TRP A 34 -2.35 -11.59 -3.68
N MET A 35 -3.57 -11.23 -3.27
CA MET A 35 -4.44 -12.10 -2.49
C MET A 35 -5.54 -12.67 -3.37
N GLU A 36 -5.28 -13.83 -3.99
CA GLU A 36 -6.25 -14.50 -4.89
C GLU A 36 -7.59 -14.77 -4.20
N CYS A 37 -7.58 -15.10 -2.90
CA CYS A 37 -8.78 -15.34 -2.11
C CYS A 37 -9.69 -14.11 -1.93
N PHE A 38 -9.14 -12.90 -2.06
CA PHE A 38 -9.88 -11.63 -1.91
C PHE A 38 -10.00 -10.85 -3.22
N GLY A 39 -9.27 -11.24 -4.27
CA GLY A 39 -9.28 -10.58 -5.57
C GLY A 39 -8.69 -9.16 -5.53
N HIS A 40 -7.75 -8.90 -4.63
CA HIS A 40 -7.08 -7.60 -4.49
C HIS A 40 -5.57 -7.73 -4.23
N TRP A 41 -4.88 -6.61 -4.35
CA TRP A 41 -3.53 -6.45 -3.82
C TRP A 41 -3.61 -6.04 -2.34
N ALA A 42 -2.85 -6.68 -1.46
CA ALA A 42 -2.63 -6.22 -0.09
C ALA A 42 -1.39 -5.32 -0.07
N ALA A 43 -1.56 -4.01 0.16
CA ALA A 43 -0.43 -3.09 0.28
C ALA A 43 0.35 -3.38 1.56
N LEU A 44 1.68 -3.44 1.44
CA LEU A 44 2.59 -3.58 2.59
C LEU A 44 3.08 -2.21 3.11
N GLU A 45 2.86 -1.16 2.33
CA GLU A 45 3.33 0.20 2.60
C GLU A 45 2.46 1.25 1.88
N GLY A 46 2.73 2.52 2.17
CA GLY A 46 2.35 3.61 1.29
C GLY A 46 0.88 4.01 1.35
N CYS A 47 0.21 3.88 2.51
CA CYS A 47 -1.17 4.31 2.72
C CYS A 47 -1.43 5.74 2.19
N HIS A 48 -0.55 6.70 2.52
CA HIS A 48 -0.63 8.07 2.01
C HIS A 48 -0.41 8.16 0.50
N ARG A 49 0.56 7.41 -0.04
CA ARG A 49 0.90 7.41 -1.46
C ARG A 49 -0.24 6.86 -2.32
N ILE A 50 -0.90 5.80 -1.87
CA ILE A 50 -2.06 5.21 -2.56
C ILE A 50 -3.23 6.21 -2.55
N ARG A 51 -3.54 6.82 -1.40
CA ARG A 51 -4.61 7.85 -1.31
C ARG A 51 -4.32 9.06 -2.20
N ALA A 52 -3.08 9.55 -2.18
CA ALA A 52 -2.62 10.63 -3.05
C ALA A 52 -2.74 10.27 -4.54
N ALA A 53 -2.41 9.04 -4.91
CA ALA A 53 -2.51 8.57 -6.29
C ALA A 53 -3.96 8.67 -6.81
N VAL A 54 -4.96 8.29 -6.00
CA VAL A 54 -6.38 8.43 -6.36
C VAL A 54 -6.74 9.88 -6.64
N GLU A 55 -6.39 10.80 -5.72
CA GLU A 55 -6.72 12.21 -5.86
C GLU A 55 -6.04 12.86 -7.08
N LEU A 56 -4.84 12.38 -7.44
CA LEU A 56 -4.06 12.89 -8.56
C LEU A 56 -4.38 12.18 -9.89
N GLY A 57 -5.28 11.19 -9.91
CA GLY A 57 -5.58 10.39 -11.10
C GLY A 57 -4.40 9.55 -11.58
N LEU A 58 -3.51 9.16 -10.66
CA LEU A 58 -2.34 8.32 -10.92
C LEU A 58 -2.67 6.87 -10.51
N THR A 59 -2.21 5.90 -11.30
CA THR A 59 -2.29 4.48 -10.94
C THR A 59 -0.93 4.03 -10.40
N PRO A 60 -0.85 3.54 -9.14
CA PRO A 60 0.39 3.00 -8.59
C PRO A 60 0.97 1.87 -9.44
N VAL A 61 2.29 1.77 -9.47
CA VAL A 61 3.00 0.60 -10.00
C VAL A 61 3.20 -0.39 -8.85
N ILE A 62 2.78 -1.63 -9.04
CA ILE A 62 2.95 -2.66 -8.02
C ILE A 62 4.34 -3.29 -8.14
N GLU A 63 5.09 -3.23 -7.05
CA GLU A 63 6.24 -4.11 -6.80
C GLU A 63 5.71 -5.33 -6.07
N GLU A 64 5.53 -6.43 -6.79
CA GLU A 64 4.95 -7.64 -6.22
C GLU A 64 5.94 -8.31 -5.26
N ILE A 65 5.44 -8.60 -4.06
CA ILE A 65 6.17 -9.32 -3.01
C ILE A 65 5.50 -10.69 -2.81
N GLU A 66 6.32 -11.72 -2.68
CA GLU A 66 5.84 -13.07 -2.37
C GLU A 66 5.30 -13.15 -0.93
N TYR A 67 4.17 -13.84 -0.76
CA TYR A 67 3.62 -14.10 0.57
C TYR A 67 4.63 -14.87 1.44
N SER A 68 4.85 -14.42 2.67
CA SER A 68 5.79 -15.07 3.60
C SER A 68 5.38 -14.89 5.05
N GLU A 69 5.42 -15.99 5.81
CA GLU A 69 5.23 -15.98 7.27
C GLU A 69 6.49 -15.55 8.04
N ASP A 70 7.66 -15.56 7.39
CA ASP A 70 8.95 -15.30 8.04
C ASP A 70 9.51 -13.92 7.72
N VAL A 71 9.24 -13.40 6.52
CA VAL A 71 9.77 -12.10 6.08
C VAL A 71 8.98 -10.97 6.72
N THR A 72 9.69 -10.07 7.38
CA THR A 72 9.14 -8.88 8.02
C THR A 72 9.10 -7.69 7.06
N LEU A 73 8.18 -6.75 7.30
CA LEU A 73 8.13 -5.48 6.56
C LEU A 73 9.42 -4.67 6.68
N ALA A 74 10.13 -4.81 7.81
CA ALA A 74 11.41 -4.15 8.03
C ALA A 74 12.51 -4.71 7.13
N GLU A 75 12.53 -6.03 6.90
CA GLU A 75 13.46 -6.67 5.95
C GLU A 75 13.20 -6.24 4.51
N LEU A 76 11.96 -5.89 4.18
CA LEU A 76 11.56 -5.33 2.89
C LEU A 76 11.73 -3.81 2.79
N ALA A 77 12.23 -3.17 3.84
CA ALA A 77 12.41 -1.71 3.95
C ALA A 77 11.12 -0.92 3.62
N CYS A 78 9.97 -1.38 4.15
CA CYS A 78 8.69 -0.67 4.02
C CYS A 78 8.65 0.59 4.89
N ASP A 79 8.07 1.68 4.37
CA ASP A 79 8.11 3.02 4.98
C ASP A 79 7.54 3.10 6.41
N ASP A 80 6.51 2.29 6.71
CA ASP A 80 5.76 2.26 7.98
C ASP A 80 5.94 0.90 8.70
N ALA A 81 7.11 0.27 8.59
CA ALA A 81 7.41 -1.07 9.14
C ALA A 81 7.50 -1.17 10.69
N ASP A 82 6.86 -0.26 11.43
CA ASP A 82 7.19 0.08 12.82
C ASP A 82 6.85 -1.02 13.86
N GLU A 83 6.17 -2.09 13.48
CA GLU A 83 5.59 -3.04 14.44
C GLU A 83 6.07 -4.49 14.28
N GLY A 84 7.08 -4.73 13.42
CA GLY A 84 7.64 -6.08 13.24
C GLY A 84 6.67 -7.06 12.58
N TYR A 85 5.65 -6.55 11.89
CA TYR A 85 4.72 -7.36 11.13
C TYR A 85 5.44 -8.13 10.01
N THR A 86 4.96 -9.34 9.80
CA THR A 86 5.32 -10.18 8.65
C THR A 86 4.45 -9.84 7.45
N VAL A 87 4.92 -10.21 6.26
CA VAL A 87 4.14 -10.11 5.02
C VAL A 87 2.79 -10.82 5.19
N ALA A 88 2.79 -12.04 5.73
CA ALA A 88 1.60 -12.82 5.98
C ALA A 88 0.58 -12.11 6.87
N GLN A 89 1.01 -11.46 7.95
CA GLN A 89 0.09 -10.76 8.85
C GLN A 89 -0.66 -9.63 8.15
N ILE A 90 0.04 -8.78 7.39
CA ILE A 90 -0.62 -7.68 6.65
C ILE A 90 -1.50 -8.22 5.54
N ALA A 91 -1.02 -9.22 4.80
CA ALA A 91 -1.76 -9.86 3.72
C ALA A 91 -3.05 -10.51 4.22
N ASP A 92 -2.99 -11.23 5.34
CA ASP A 92 -4.15 -11.91 5.92
C ASP A 92 -5.15 -10.94 6.53
N ASP A 93 -4.72 -9.78 7.05
CA ASP A 93 -5.63 -8.76 7.61
C ASP A 93 -6.23 -7.81 6.53
N SER A 94 -5.76 -7.88 5.28
CA SER A 94 -6.15 -6.95 4.20
C SER A 94 -7.64 -6.98 3.85
N TYR A 95 -8.37 -8.06 4.16
CA TYR A 95 -9.82 -8.12 3.97
C TYR A 95 -10.60 -7.17 4.91
N ARG A 96 -9.94 -6.64 5.93
CA ARG A 96 -10.54 -5.78 6.97
C ARG A 96 -10.29 -4.30 6.72
N THR A 97 -9.34 -3.97 5.85
CA THR A 97 -8.91 -2.60 5.60
C THR A 97 -9.63 -2.01 4.38
N GLU A 98 -9.59 -0.68 4.29
CA GLU A 98 -10.17 0.05 3.16
C GLU A 98 -9.52 -0.39 1.84
N THR A 99 -10.34 -0.71 0.84
CA THR A 99 -9.89 -1.00 -0.53
C THR A 99 -10.11 0.19 -1.43
N ILE A 100 -9.11 0.52 -2.23
CA ILE A 100 -9.15 1.56 -3.25
C ILE A 100 -9.15 0.89 -4.63
N THR A 101 -10.03 1.37 -5.51
CA THR A 101 -10.12 0.92 -6.90
C THR A 101 -9.55 1.99 -7.83
N PHE A 102 -8.55 1.60 -8.62
CA PHE A 102 -8.01 2.38 -9.72
C PHE A 102 -8.60 1.85 -11.03
N GLU A 103 -9.34 2.71 -11.75
CA GLU A 103 -9.82 2.41 -13.10
C GLU A 103 -8.65 2.57 -14.08
N SER A 104 -8.35 1.50 -14.82
CA SER A 104 -7.35 1.46 -15.89
C SER A 104 -7.94 1.90 -17.23
#